data_AF-A0A1X6YNK3-F1
#
_entry.id   AF-A0A1X6YNK3-F1
#
_cell.length_a   1.000
_cell.length_b   1.000
_cell.length_c   1.000
_cell.angle_alpha   90.00
_cell.angle_beta   90.00
_cell.angle_gamma   90.00
#
_symmetry.space_group_name_H-M   'P 1'
#
loop_
_entity.id
_entity.type
_entity.pdbx_description
1 polymer ?
#
loop_
_entity_poly.entity_id
_entity_poly.type
_entity_poly.pdbx_seq_one_letter_code
_entity_poly.pdbx_strand_id
1 'polypeptide(L)'
;MYQAVGTGRFAINYGGVDYTFTDGPFTIFTGQATDMSTLFNGVAFWGSLDLNHWDTSRVVSLSEAFLGSSVQASIADWDASGVRNMSVAFKNSEFDGDISGWDVSNVTNMAYMFSRASAINQDFSGWDVRKVGSEPESFDAKASAWTNPDWKPQWTTTAPAPRVVSVRAYGDDEGPFVEGDRIYIVAKLDRVLIPVCCGLPTLSLDLSPPGGETTLAPFTILSSKEVLFYYIVPVGSRPIGWPIPAPQLSTRTAGS
;
A
#
# COMPACT_ATOMS: atom_id res chain seq x y z
N MET A 1 -13.49 -32.85 12.39
CA MET A 1 -13.61 -33.69 13.61
C MET A 1 -12.68 -33.06 14.64
N TYR A 2 -13.20 -32.49 15.73
CA TYR A 2 -12.39 -31.80 16.73
C TYR A 2 -11.48 -32.81 17.45
N GLN A 3 -10.17 -32.60 17.44
CA GLN A 3 -9.24 -33.36 18.27
C GLN A 3 -8.49 -32.40 19.19
N ALA A 4 -8.50 -32.69 20.49
CA ALA A 4 -7.74 -31.94 21.48
C ALA A 4 -6.27 -32.38 21.42
N VAL A 5 -5.35 -31.44 21.23
CA VAL A 5 -3.91 -31.74 21.23
C VAL A 5 -3.36 -31.31 22.59
N GLY A 6 -3.42 -32.23 23.56
CA GLY A 6 -2.55 -32.38 24.74
C GLY A 6 -2.23 -31.21 25.70
N THR A 7 -2.54 -29.96 25.39
CA THR A 7 -2.05 -28.78 26.14
C THR A 7 -3.09 -27.64 26.25
N GLY A 8 -4.38 -27.96 26.26
CA GLY A 8 -5.46 -26.93 26.30
C GLY A 8 -5.76 -26.25 24.96
N ARG A 9 -5.11 -26.69 23.87
CA ARG A 9 -5.30 -26.15 22.52
C ARG A 9 -6.29 -27.00 21.73
N PHE A 10 -7.25 -26.34 21.08
CA PHE A 10 -8.15 -26.96 20.11
C PHE A 10 -7.57 -26.76 18.71
N ALA A 11 -7.78 -27.73 17.82
CA ALA A 11 -7.42 -27.59 16.42
C ALA A 11 -8.55 -28.00 15.47
N ILE A 12 -8.69 -27.25 14.38
CA ILE A 12 -9.50 -27.65 13.22
C ILE A 12 -8.54 -28.00 12.09
N ASN A 13 -8.69 -29.18 11.52
CA ASN A 13 -8.03 -29.54 10.27
C ASN A 13 -9.04 -29.37 9.13
N TYR A 14 -8.74 -28.45 8.22
CA TYR A 14 -9.53 -28.21 7.01
C TYR A 14 -8.58 -28.08 5.82
N GLY A 15 -8.73 -28.96 4.82
CA GLY A 15 -7.86 -28.94 3.63
C GLY A 15 -6.38 -29.28 3.87
N GLY A 16 -6.05 -29.95 4.98
CA GLY A 16 -4.66 -30.30 5.32
C GLY A 16 -3.87 -29.21 6.07
N VAL A 17 -4.53 -28.13 6.48
CA VAL A 17 -3.96 -27.06 7.31
C VAL A 17 -4.52 -27.15 8.73
N ASP A 18 -3.63 -27.02 9.72
CA ASP A 18 -3.98 -27.04 11.14
C ASP A 18 -4.20 -25.62 11.68
N TYR A 19 -5.43 -25.33 12.10
CA TYR A 19 -5.78 -24.07 12.76
C TYR A 19 -5.74 -24.27 14.28
N THR A 20 -4.92 -23.52 15.01
CA THR A 20 -4.79 -23.67 16.48
C THR A 20 -5.43 -22.50 17.24
N PHE A 21 -6.15 -22.83 18.31
CA PHE A 21 -6.76 -21.87 19.23
C PHE A 21 -6.03 -21.94 20.59
N THR A 22 -5.77 -20.78 21.22
CA THR A 22 -5.36 -20.72 22.65
C THR A 22 -6.55 -20.66 23.59
N ASP A 23 -6.28 -20.73 24.89
CA ASP A 23 -7.18 -20.77 26.04
C ASP A 23 -8.15 -19.56 26.17
N GLY A 24 -8.12 -18.61 25.22
CA GLY A 24 -9.08 -17.52 25.09
C GLY A 24 -10.06 -17.81 23.95
N PRO A 25 -11.38 -17.57 24.12
CA PRO A 25 -12.39 -17.97 23.14
C PRO A 25 -12.30 -17.31 21.75
N PHE A 26 -11.32 -16.42 21.48
CA PHE A 26 -11.24 -15.64 20.25
C PHE A 26 -9.83 -15.32 19.72
N THR A 27 -8.73 -15.91 20.22
CA THR A 27 -7.39 -15.69 19.65
C THR A 27 -7.05 -16.73 18.58
N ILE A 28 -7.33 -16.37 17.32
CA ILE A 28 -6.92 -17.14 16.13
C ILE A 28 -5.47 -16.79 15.80
N PHE A 29 -4.56 -17.77 15.77
CA PHE A 29 -3.19 -17.55 15.30
C PHE A 29 -3.11 -17.72 13.78
N THR A 30 -2.98 -16.60 13.06
CA THR A 30 -2.87 -16.60 11.60
C THR A 30 -1.43 -16.60 11.09
N GLY A 31 -0.43 -16.32 11.93
CA GLY A 31 0.97 -16.15 11.51
C GLY A 31 1.67 -17.40 10.98
N GLN A 32 1.00 -18.56 10.93
CA GLN A 32 1.48 -19.76 10.24
C GLN A 32 0.72 -20.04 8.94
N ALA A 33 -0.37 -19.34 8.66
CA ALA A 33 -1.18 -19.54 7.47
C ALA A 33 -0.39 -19.08 6.24
N THR A 34 -0.16 -20.01 5.32
CA THR A 34 0.45 -19.73 4.02
C THR A 34 -0.59 -19.63 2.91
N ASP A 35 -1.80 -20.10 3.16
CA ASP A 35 -2.90 -20.12 2.21
C ASP A 35 -4.16 -19.60 2.90
N MET A 36 -4.69 -18.49 2.39
CA MET A 36 -5.97 -17.91 2.79
C MET A 36 -6.93 -17.86 1.59
N SER A 37 -6.73 -18.75 0.62
CA SER A 37 -7.65 -18.89 -0.50
C SER A 37 -9.04 -19.26 -0.01
N THR A 38 -10.05 -18.73 -0.69
CA THR A 38 -11.47 -18.98 -0.41
C THR A 38 -11.98 -18.59 0.99
N LEU A 39 -11.16 -17.91 1.81
CA LEU A 39 -11.43 -17.64 3.24
C LEU A 39 -12.84 -17.08 3.51
N PHE A 40 -13.30 -16.14 2.69
CA PHE A 40 -14.63 -15.51 2.76
C PHE A 40 -15.43 -15.68 1.46
N ASN A 41 -15.13 -16.71 0.67
CA ASN A 41 -15.81 -16.99 -0.59
C ASN A 41 -17.32 -17.23 -0.36
N GLY A 42 -18.15 -16.41 -1.00
CA GLY A 42 -19.60 -16.45 -0.91
C GLY A 42 -20.16 -16.09 0.48
N VAL A 43 -19.32 -15.57 1.39
CA VAL A 43 -19.77 -15.21 2.73
C VAL A 43 -20.63 -13.95 2.65
N ALA A 44 -21.88 -14.10 3.06
CA ALA A 44 -22.78 -12.99 3.34
C ALA A 44 -22.67 -12.61 4.82
N PHE A 45 -22.19 -11.40 5.09
CA PHE A 45 -22.07 -10.83 6.42
C PHE A 45 -22.66 -9.43 6.47
N TRP A 46 -23.41 -9.14 7.53
CA TRP A 46 -24.05 -7.85 7.76
C TRP A 46 -23.34 -7.16 8.92
N GLY A 47 -22.34 -6.34 8.59
CA GLY A 47 -21.51 -5.63 9.58
C GLY A 47 -20.09 -5.39 9.06
N SER A 48 -19.29 -4.71 9.87
CA SER A 48 -17.86 -4.56 9.63
C SER A 48 -17.05 -5.53 10.50
N LEU A 49 -15.89 -5.95 9.98
CA LEU A 49 -14.98 -6.87 10.65
C LEU A 49 -13.58 -6.28 10.67
N ASP A 50 -13.03 -6.03 11.86
CA ASP A 50 -11.64 -5.59 11.98
C ASP A 50 -10.70 -6.81 12.00
N LEU A 51 -9.88 -6.93 10.95
CA LEU A 51 -8.92 -8.02 10.75
C LEU A 51 -7.48 -7.54 10.67
N ASN A 52 -7.20 -6.26 10.98
CA ASN A 52 -5.85 -5.70 10.91
C ASN A 52 -4.88 -6.35 11.90
N HIS A 53 -5.40 -6.98 12.96
CA HIS A 53 -4.62 -7.70 13.95
C HIS A 53 -4.15 -9.11 13.49
N TRP A 54 -4.57 -9.56 12.30
CA TRP A 54 -4.13 -10.84 11.75
C TRP A 54 -2.70 -10.73 11.21
N ASP A 55 -1.84 -11.63 11.66
CA ASP A 55 -0.52 -11.82 11.04
C ASP A 55 -0.69 -12.59 9.73
N THR A 56 -0.46 -11.90 8.61
CA THR A 56 -0.50 -12.47 7.24
C THR A 56 0.88 -12.56 6.59
N SER A 57 1.96 -12.34 7.36
CA SER A 57 3.34 -12.24 6.84
C SER A 57 3.84 -13.49 6.11
N ARG A 58 3.18 -14.63 6.33
CA ARG A 58 3.49 -15.91 5.67
C ARG A 58 2.55 -16.29 4.53
N VAL A 59 1.52 -15.49 4.27
CA VAL A 59 0.51 -15.80 3.25
C VAL A 59 1.13 -15.71 1.86
N VAL A 60 0.95 -16.79 1.09
CA VAL A 60 1.42 -16.95 -0.29
C VAL A 60 0.25 -16.85 -1.27
N SER A 61 -0.96 -17.24 -0.86
CA SER A 61 -2.15 -17.22 -1.70
C SER A 61 -3.34 -16.53 -1.03
N LEU A 62 -3.94 -15.59 -1.75
CA LEU A 62 -5.22 -14.95 -1.45
C LEU A 62 -6.25 -15.21 -2.56
N SER A 63 -6.05 -16.25 -3.38
CA SER A 63 -6.94 -16.53 -4.50
C SER A 63 -8.38 -16.77 -4.01
N GLU A 64 -9.35 -16.10 -4.65
CA GLU A 64 -10.77 -16.20 -4.30
C GLU A 64 -11.12 -15.83 -2.83
N ALA A 65 -10.22 -15.18 -2.08
CA ALA A 65 -10.39 -14.94 -0.65
C ALA A 65 -11.70 -14.22 -0.31
N PHE A 66 -12.17 -13.30 -1.14
CA PHE A 66 -13.43 -12.56 -1.00
C PHE A 66 -14.34 -12.71 -2.23
N LEU A 67 -14.22 -13.80 -3.00
CA LEU A 67 -15.05 -14.05 -4.17
C LEU A 67 -16.55 -14.04 -3.79
N GLY A 68 -17.33 -13.12 -4.35
CA GLY A 68 -18.77 -13.00 -4.09
C GLY A 68 -19.12 -12.70 -2.63
N SER A 69 -18.17 -12.16 -1.87
CA SER A 69 -18.35 -11.83 -0.45
C SER A 69 -19.03 -10.48 -0.27
N SER A 70 -19.89 -10.37 0.76
CA SER A 70 -20.41 -9.08 1.24
C SER A 70 -19.67 -8.60 2.50
N VAL A 71 -18.56 -9.25 2.87
CA VAL A 71 -17.78 -8.92 4.07
C VAL A 71 -17.10 -7.57 3.89
N GLN A 72 -17.40 -6.63 4.78
CA GLN A 72 -16.69 -5.35 4.91
C GLN A 72 -15.59 -5.50 5.96
N ALA A 73 -14.38 -5.85 5.53
CA ALA A 73 -13.25 -6.10 6.42
C ALA A 73 -12.23 -4.94 6.42
N SER A 74 -11.72 -4.55 7.59
CA SER A 74 -10.52 -3.73 7.70
C SER A 74 -9.29 -4.63 7.60
N ILE A 75 -8.60 -4.56 6.45
CA ILE A 75 -7.45 -5.39 6.08
C ILE A 75 -6.26 -4.56 5.54
N ALA A 76 -6.27 -3.25 5.80
CA ALA A 76 -5.23 -2.34 5.32
C ALA A 76 -3.83 -2.74 5.82
N ASP A 77 -3.75 -3.32 7.03
CA ASP A 77 -2.50 -3.71 7.68
C ASP A 77 -2.03 -5.12 7.32
N TRP A 78 -2.74 -5.84 6.44
CA TRP A 78 -2.28 -7.14 5.97
C TRP A 78 -0.96 -7.02 5.21
N ASP A 79 0.01 -7.83 5.60
CA ASP A 79 1.27 -7.99 4.87
C ASP A 79 1.02 -8.85 3.62
N ALA A 80 0.98 -8.19 2.46
CA ALA A 80 0.87 -8.82 1.15
C ALA A 80 2.23 -9.11 0.49
N SER A 81 3.35 -8.76 1.12
CA SER A 81 4.69 -8.86 0.51
C SER A 81 5.09 -10.32 0.20
N GLY A 82 4.53 -11.28 0.94
CA GLY A 82 4.68 -12.71 0.72
C GLY A 82 3.77 -13.32 -0.36
N VAL A 83 2.77 -12.58 -0.84
CA VAL A 83 1.73 -13.13 -1.72
C VAL A 83 2.25 -13.30 -3.14
N ARG A 84 1.84 -14.39 -3.79
CA ARG A 84 2.14 -14.73 -5.19
C ARG A 84 0.88 -14.78 -6.05
N ASN A 85 -0.24 -15.19 -5.47
CA ASN A 85 -1.51 -15.35 -6.19
C ASN A 85 -2.64 -14.55 -5.52
N MET A 86 -3.24 -13.63 -6.29
CA MET A 86 -4.43 -12.86 -5.94
C MET A 86 -5.55 -13.03 -6.99
N SER A 87 -5.49 -14.08 -7.81
CA SER A 87 -6.51 -14.32 -8.83
C SER A 87 -7.90 -14.41 -8.20
N VAL A 88 -8.88 -13.72 -8.79
CA VAL A 88 -10.29 -13.79 -8.38
C VAL A 88 -10.55 -13.28 -6.96
N ALA A 89 -9.55 -12.72 -6.26
CA ALA A 89 -9.62 -12.43 -4.82
C ALA A 89 -10.84 -11.59 -4.42
N PHE A 90 -11.25 -10.60 -5.22
CA PHE A 90 -12.37 -9.71 -4.95
C PHE A 90 -13.45 -9.73 -6.05
N LYS A 91 -13.47 -10.76 -6.89
CA LYS A 91 -14.46 -10.87 -7.97
C LYS A 91 -15.88 -10.91 -7.38
N ASN A 92 -16.81 -10.13 -7.93
CA ASN A 92 -18.18 -9.95 -7.41
C ASN A 92 -18.25 -9.54 -5.92
N SER A 93 -17.17 -9.03 -5.33
CA SER A 93 -17.18 -8.59 -3.94
C SER A 93 -17.81 -7.20 -3.80
N GLU A 94 -18.48 -6.97 -2.67
CA GLU A 94 -18.93 -5.63 -2.26
C GLU A 94 -17.86 -4.87 -1.45
N PHE A 95 -16.67 -5.44 -1.29
CA PHE A 95 -15.56 -4.85 -0.55
C PHE A 95 -15.14 -3.48 -1.08
N ASP A 96 -15.05 -2.49 -0.18
CA ASP A 96 -14.61 -1.11 -0.48
C ASP A 96 -13.40 -0.63 0.36
N GLY A 97 -12.90 -1.48 1.27
CA GLY A 97 -11.83 -1.14 2.22
C GLY A 97 -10.47 -0.86 1.56
N ASP A 98 -9.71 0.09 2.10
CA ASP A 98 -8.44 0.54 1.53
C ASP A 98 -7.33 -0.54 1.55
N ILE A 99 -6.84 -0.90 0.36
CA ILE A 99 -5.70 -1.81 0.14
C ILE A 99 -4.65 -1.18 -0.78
N SER A 100 -4.70 0.14 -0.98
CA SER A 100 -3.76 0.87 -1.84
C SER A 100 -2.30 0.77 -1.37
N GLY A 101 -2.10 0.56 -0.06
CA GLY A 101 -0.79 0.39 0.58
C GLY A 101 -0.17 -1.01 0.50
N TRP A 102 -0.87 -2.01 -0.04
CA TRP A 102 -0.35 -3.38 -0.11
C TRP A 102 0.91 -3.50 -1.00
N ASP A 103 1.92 -4.21 -0.50
CA ASP A 103 3.11 -4.57 -1.30
C ASP A 103 2.80 -5.78 -2.20
N VAL A 104 2.41 -5.50 -3.44
CA VAL A 104 2.11 -6.53 -4.45
C VAL A 104 3.31 -6.87 -5.35
N SER A 105 4.52 -6.43 -5.01
CA SER A 105 5.73 -6.58 -5.85
C SER A 105 6.11 -8.03 -6.16
N ASN A 106 5.60 -8.97 -5.36
CA ASN A 106 5.81 -10.40 -5.55
C ASN A 106 4.66 -11.14 -6.24
N VAL A 107 3.52 -10.49 -6.48
CA VAL A 107 2.35 -11.12 -7.09
C VAL A 107 2.62 -11.38 -8.57
N THR A 108 2.31 -12.60 -9.01
CA THR A 108 2.46 -13.04 -10.40
C THR A 108 1.12 -13.30 -11.10
N ASN A 109 0.02 -13.39 -10.33
CA ASN A 109 -1.31 -13.64 -10.88
C ASN A 109 -2.37 -12.75 -10.21
N MET A 110 -3.04 -11.93 -11.01
CA MET A 110 -4.14 -11.05 -10.64
C MET A 110 -5.36 -11.22 -11.58
N ALA A 111 -5.45 -12.34 -12.30
CA ALA A 111 -6.55 -12.57 -13.24
C ALA A 111 -7.89 -12.47 -12.52
N TYR A 112 -8.83 -11.72 -13.12
CA TYR A 112 -10.17 -11.48 -12.59
C TYR A 112 -10.25 -10.85 -11.18
N MET A 113 -9.17 -10.30 -10.63
CA MET A 113 -9.09 -9.89 -9.22
C MET A 113 -10.26 -8.99 -8.78
N PHE A 114 -10.62 -7.99 -9.57
CA PHE A 114 -11.73 -7.04 -9.33
C PHE A 114 -12.85 -7.16 -10.36
N SER A 115 -12.96 -8.28 -11.09
CA SER A 115 -14.04 -8.47 -12.05
C SER A 115 -15.39 -8.37 -11.33
N ARG A 116 -16.25 -7.44 -11.79
CA ARG A 116 -17.56 -7.15 -11.19
C ARG A 116 -17.52 -6.73 -9.71
N ALA A 117 -16.37 -6.28 -9.19
CA ALA A 117 -16.29 -5.65 -7.88
C ALA A 117 -16.91 -4.26 -7.97
N SER A 118 -18.20 -4.12 -7.67
CA SER A 118 -18.94 -2.88 -7.97
C SER A 118 -18.61 -1.72 -7.03
N ALA A 119 -18.01 -1.99 -5.87
CA ALA A 119 -17.73 -1.00 -4.84
C ALA A 119 -16.27 -0.48 -4.84
N ILE A 120 -15.33 -1.16 -5.50
CA ILE A 120 -13.91 -0.77 -5.48
C ILE A 120 -13.68 0.56 -6.22
N ASN A 121 -12.99 1.49 -5.57
CA ASN A 121 -12.65 2.80 -6.14
C ASN A 121 -11.43 3.43 -5.44
N GLN A 122 -10.24 2.90 -5.72
CA GLN A 122 -8.99 3.29 -5.06
C GLN A 122 -7.88 3.58 -6.06
N ASP A 123 -6.87 4.34 -5.62
CA ASP A 123 -5.66 4.63 -6.40
C ASP A 123 -4.61 3.52 -6.21
N PHE A 124 -4.53 2.62 -7.19
CA PHE A 124 -3.53 1.57 -7.29
C PHE A 124 -2.40 1.89 -8.28
N SER A 125 -2.30 3.14 -8.77
CA SER A 125 -1.20 3.57 -9.66
C SER A 125 0.19 3.34 -9.07
N GLY A 126 0.26 3.26 -7.73
CA GLY A 126 1.48 2.96 -7.01
C GLY A 126 1.89 1.49 -7.00
N TRP A 127 1.03 0.52 -7.30
CA TRP A 127 1.38 -0.90 -7.17
C TRP A 127 2.55 -1.31 -8.07
N ASP A 128 3.52 -2.06 -7.52
CA ASP A 128 4.59 -2.69 -8.31
C ASP A 128 4.09 -3.96 -9.00
N VAL A 129 3.56 -3.82 -10.21
CA VAL A 129 2.98 -4.94 -10.98
C VAL A 129 3.93 -5.52 -12.03
N ARG A 130 5.24 -5.26 -11.92
CA ARG A 130 6.23 -5.73 -12.91
C ARG A 130 6.27 -7.24 -13.10
N LYS A 131 6.02 -8.01 -12.03
CA LYS A 131 5.98 -9.48 -12.09
C LYS A 131 4.74 -10.03 -12.79
N VAL A 132 3.68 -9.23 -12.88
CA VAL A 132 2.50 -9.50 -13.69
C VAL A 132 2.77 -9.11 -15.15
N GLY A 133 3.46 -7.98 -15.37
CA GLY A 133 4.07 -7.58 -16.65
C GLY A 133 3.11 -6.95 -17.67
N SER A 134 1.84 -7.35 -17.69
CA SER A 134 0.78 -6.77 -18.51
C SER A 134 -0.56 -6.84 -17.79
N GLU A 135 -1.57 -6.11 -18.29
CA GLU A 135 -2.92 -6.14 -17.72
C GLU A 135 -3.47 -7.57 -17.68
N PRO A 136 -3.86 -8.08 -16.49
CA PRO A 136 -4.46 -9.41 -16.35
C PRO A 136 -5.80 -9.51 -17.05
N GLU A 137 -6.14 -10.74 -17.43
CA GLU A 137 -7.45 -11.08 -17.96
C GLU A 137 -8.58 -10.58 -17.05
N SER A 138 -9.45 -9.73 -17.60
CA SER A 138 -10.64 -9.21 -16.92
C SER A 138 -10.37 -8.62 -15.53
N PHE A 139 -9.19 -8.01 -15.32
CA PHE A 139 -8.74 -7.51 -14.02
C PHE A 139 -9.82 -6.73 -13.27
N ASP A 140 -10.50 -5.80 -13.94
CA ASP A 140 -11.55 -4.94 -13.38
C ASP A 140 -12.84 -4.95 -14.22
N ALA A 141 -13.05 -5.98 -15.04
CA ALA A 141 -14.17 -6.01 -15.97
C ALA A 141 -15.51 -5.83 -15.22
N LYS A 142 -16.22 -4.74 -15.50
CA LYS A 142 -17.48 -4.33 -14.84
C LYS A 142 -17.34 -3.87 -13.38
N ALA A 143 -16.17 -3.41 -12.95
CA ALA A 143 -15.99 -2.67 -11.70
C ALA A 143 -16.55 -1.25 -11.86
N SER A 144 -17.84 -1.06 -11.60
CA SER A 144 -18.58 0.16 -11.98
C SER A 144 -18.20 1.42 -11.20
N ALA A 145 -17.74 1.29 -9.95
CA ALA A 145 -17.31 2.45 -9.16
C ALA A 145 -15.94 2.98 -9.58
N TRP A 146 -15.11 2.15 -10.24
CA TRP A 146 -13.77 2.54 -10.63
C TRP A 146 -13.77 3.29 -11.96
N THR A 147 -13.98 4.60 -11.86
CA THR A 147 -14.22 5.48 -13.01
C THR A 147 -12.97 6.23 -13.48
N ASN A 148 -11.95 6.36 -12.62
CA ASN A 148 -10.70 7.03 -12.98
C ASN A 148 -9.67 6.03 -13.53
N PRO A 149 -9.31 6.08 -14.83
CA PRO A 149 -8.32 5.18 -15.40
C PRO A 149 -6.90 5.42 -14.88
N ASP A 150 -6.56 6.64 -14.42
CA ASP A 150 -5.22 6.96 -13.91
C ASP A 150 -4.93 6.27 -12.57
N TRP A 151 -5.97 5.83 -11.88
CA TRP A 151 -5.89 5.10 -10.61
C TRP A 151 -5.61 3.61 -10.80
N LYS A 152 -5.61 3.11 -12.04
CA LYS A 152 -5.27 1.71 -12.31
C LYS A 152 -3.76 1.45 -12.14
N PRO A 153 -3.37 0.20 -11.80
CA PRO A 153 -1.97 -0.19 -11.80
C PRO A 153 -1.33 0.10 -13.15
N GLN A 154 -0.10 0.59 -13.12
CA GLN A 154 0.66 0.83 -14.33
C GLN A 154 1.23 -0.52 -14.81
N TRP A 155 0.52 -1.18 -15.74
CA TRP A 155 0.88 -2.50 -16.29
C TRP A 155 2.11 -2.41 -17.20
N THR A 156 3.28 -2.26 -16.58
CA THR A 156 4.56 -2.11 -17.25
C THR A 156 5.59 -3.04 -16.62
N THR A 157 6.60 -3.41 -17.41
CA THR A 157 7.80 -4.10 -16.92
C THR A 157 8.80 -3.14 -16.28
N THR A 158 8.56 -1.84 -16.35
CA THR A 158 9.38 -0.80 -15.73
C THR A 158 8.94 -0.57 -14.29
N ALA A 159 9.89 -0.32 -13.38
CA ALA A 159 9.55 -0.09 -11.98
C ALA A 159 8.74 1.21 -11.86
N PRO A 160 7.61 1.23 -11.11
CA PRO A 160 6.95 2.49 -10.80
C PRO A 160 7.94 3.40 -10.07
N ALA A 161 7.84 4.71 -10.30
CA ALA A 161 8.61 5.68 -9.53
C ALA A 161 8.34 5.47 -8.02
N PRO A 162 9.36 5.49 -7.15
CA PRO A 162 9.15 5.39 -5.72
C PRO A 162 8.18 6.48 -5.23
N ARG A 163 7.18 6.10 -4.43
CA ARG A 163 6.24 7.05 -3.82
C ARG A 163 6.66 7.36 -2.40
N VAL A 164 6.42 8.58 -1.96
CA VAL A 164 6.67 9.01 -0.58
C VAL A 164 5.52 8.53 0.31
N VAL A 165 5.83 7.77 1.35
CA VAL A 165 4.86 7.28 2.35
C VAL A 165 4.83 8.13 3.61
N SER A 166 5.89 8.85 3.90
CA SER A 166 5.92 9.80 5.02
C SER A 166 7.02 10.81 4.83
N VAL A 167 6.83 12.02 5.35
CA VAL A 167 7.83 13.09 5.36
C VAL A 167 8.05 13.56 6.79
N ARG A 168 9.31 13.76 7.16
CA ARG A 168 9.70 14.44 8.40
C ARG A 168 10.61 15.60 8.07
N ALA A 169 10.32 16.76 8.65
CA ALA A 169 11.13 17.96 8.51
C ALA A 169 11.82 18.26 9.85
N TYR A 170 13.09 18.65 9.79
CA TYR A 170 13.90 19.03 10.93
C TYR A 170 14.61 20.35 10.62
N GLY A 171 14.67 21.25 11.60
CA GLY A 171 15.44 22.48 11.53
C GLY A 171 16.74 22.35 12.30
N ASP A 172 17.58 23.37 12.21
CA ASP A 172 18.77 23.47 13.06
C ASP A 172 18.41 23.75 14.53
N ASP A 173 17.21 24.30 14.79
CA ASP A 173 16.69 24.67 16.11
C ASP A 173 15.34 24.00 16.45
N GLU A 174 15.04 23.84 17.74
CA GLU A 174 13.79 23.25 18.29
C GLU A 174 12.55 24.18 18.17
N GLY A 175 12.65 25.25 17.37
CA GLY A 175 11.62 26.28 17.21
C GLY A 175 10.86 26.20 15.88
N PRO A 176 9.80 27.03 15.71
CA PRO A 176 9.20 27.22 14.39
C PRO A 176 10.24 27.79 13.43
N PHE A 177 10.26 27.28 12.20
CA PHE A 177 11.21 27.70 11.17
C PHE A 177 11.11 29.21 10.87
N VAL A 178 12.25 29.89 10.83
CA VAL A 178 12.39 31.32 10.50
C VAL A 178 13.12 31.55 9.18
N GLU A 179 13.10 32.79 8.69
CA GLU A 179 13.81 33.15 7.45
C GLU A 179 15.32 32.91 7.59
N GLY A 180 15.93 32.30 6.56
CA GLY A 180 17.33 31.91 6.58
C GLY A 180 17.59 30.51 7.16
N ASP A 181 16.59 29.88 7.79
CA ASP A 181 16.74 28.53 8.32
C ASP A 181 16.99 27.51 7.20
N ARG A 182 17.83 26.53 7.53
CA ARG A 182 17.98 25.33 6.73
C ARG A 182 17.01 24.27 7.25
N ILE A 183 16.14 23.80 6.38
CA ILE A 183 15.19 22.73 6.66
C ILE A 183 15.71 21.45 6.00
N TYR A 184 15.90 20.42 6.81
CA TYR A 184 16.22 19.06 6.39
C TYR A 184 14.94 18.25 6.28
N ILE A 185 14.66 17.68 5.12
CA ILE A 185 13.43 16.95 4.86
C ILE A 185 13.77 15.51 4.49
N VAL A 186 13.41 14.58 5.37
CA VAL A 186 13.56 13.14 5.16
C VAL A 186 12.25 12.60 4.64
N ALA A 187 12.26 12.09 3.40
CA ALA A 187 11.13 11.39 2.82
C ALA A 187 11.39 9.87 2.85
N LYS A 188 10.45 9.13 3.45
CA LYS A 188 10.44 7.67 3.40
C LYS A 188 9.66 7.23 2.16
N LEU A 189 10.19 6.23 1.48
CA LEU A 189 9.61 5.68 0.26
C LEU A 189 8.94 4.34 0.54
N ASP A 190 7.90 4.03 -0.23
CA ASP A 190 7.25 2.71 -0.20
C ASP A 190 8.19 1.59 -0.68
N ARG A 191 9.08 1.91 -1.64
CA ARG A 191 10.00 0.97 -2.29
C ARG A 191 11.42 1.50 -2.43
N VAL A 192 12.32 0.59 -2.80
CA VAL A 192 13.74 0.90 -2.96
C VAL A 192 13.95 1.87 -4.11
N LEU A 193 14.72 2.93 -3.87
CA LEU A 193 15.20 3.83 -4.90
C LEU A 193 16.35 3.12 -5.63
N ILE A 194 16.04 2.45 -6.74
CA ILE A 194 17.04 1.83 -7.60
C ILE A 194 17.53 2.93 -8.55
N PRO A 195 18.83 3.29 -8.57
CA PRO A 195 19.38 4.13 -9.62
C PRO A 195 19.24 3.36 -10.92
N VAL A 196 18.20 3.66 -11.69
CA VAL A 196 18.06 3.12 -13.03
C VAL A 196 19.20 3.73 -13.85
N CYS A 197 19.87 2.92 -14.66
CA CYS A 197 21.02 3.28 -15.50
C CYS A 197 20.77 4.42 -16.50
N CYS A 198 19.58 5.02 -16.51
CA CYS A 198 19.17 6.13 -17.37
C CYS A 198 18.85 7.44 -16.60
N GLY A 199 19.08 7.49 -15.28
CA GLY A 199 18.87 8.69 -14.47
C GLY A 199 18.13 8.40 -13.16
N LEU A 200 18.49 9.10 -12.08
CA LEU A 200 17.75 9.05 -10.82
C LEU A 200 16.32 9.58 -11.05
N PRO A 201 15.27 8.96 -10.49
CA PRO A 201 13.93 9.54 -10.52
C PRO A 201 13.99 10.96 -9.92
N THR A 202 13.51 11.95 -10.66
CA THR A 202 13.42 13.33 -10.19
C THR A 202 12.26 13.43 -9.21
N LEU A 203 12.59 13.50 -7.93
CA LEU A 203 11.64 13.79 -6.87
C LEU A 203 11.49 15.30 -6.75
N SER A 204 10.29 15.86 -6.99
CA SER A 204 10.03 17.30 -6.83
C SER A 204 9.20 17.57 -5.59
N LEU A 205 9.80 18.25 -4.63
CA LEU A 205 9.18 18.65 -3.38
C LEU A 205 8.51 20.03 -3.57
N ASP A 206 7.18 20.09 -3.48
CA ASP A 206 6.48 21.36 -3.48
C ASP A 206 6.49 21.96 -2.06
N LEU A 207 7.31 23.00 -1.89
CA LEU A 207 7.43 23.79 -0.66
C LEU A 207 6.69 25.12 -0.75
N SER A 208 5.89 25.29 -1.79
CA SER A 208 5.19 26.52 -2.06
C SER A 208 4.15 26.80 -0.96
N PRO A 209 3.87 28.08 -0.65
CA PRO A 209 2.58 28.42 -0.06
C PRO A 209 1.47 28.00 -1.04
N PRO A 210 0.19 28.02 -0.65
CA PRO A 210 -0.88 27.97 -1.64
C PRO A 210 -0.66 29.13 -2.64
N GLY A 211 -0.12 28.84 -3.83
CA GLY A 211 0.14 29.80 -4.91
C GLY A 211 1.61 30.20 -5.22
N GLY A 212 2.66 29.52 -4.72
CA GLY A 212 4.06 29.82 -5.09
C GLY A 212 4.76 28.76 -5.96
N GLU A 213 5.98 29.03 -6.41
CA GLU A 213 6.74 28.20 -7.36
C GLU A 213 7.42 26.97 -6.72
N THR A 214 7.25 25.81 -7.36
CA THR A 214 7.98 24.57 -7.08
C THR A 214 9.47 24.70 -7.38
N THR A 215 10.33 24.61 -6.36
CA THR A 215 11.79 24.50 -6.53
C THR A 215 12.24 23.03 -6.59
N LEU A 216 12.91 22.64 -7.67
CA LEU A 216 13.61 21.36 -7.78
C LEU A 216 14.83 21.36 -6.85
N ALA A 217 14.77 20.66 -5.73
CA ALA A 217 15.92 20.50 -4.83
C ALA A 217 16.66 19.17 -5.12
N PRO A 218 18.00 19.17 -5.28
CA PRO A 218 18.77 17.94 -5.33
C PRO A 218 18.64 17.18 -4.00
N PHE A 219 18.59 15.85 -4.05
CA PHE A 219 18.46 15.00 -2.86
C PHE A 219 19.67 14.10 -2.65
N THR A 220 19.90 13.72 -1.39
CA THR A 220 20.89 12.72 -0.99
C THR A 220 20.17 11.42 -0.63
N ILE A 221 20.68 10.27 -1.08
CA ILE A 221 20.16 8.97 -0.66
C ILE A 221 20.72 8.65 0.73
N LEU A 222 19.84 8.53 1.73
CA LEU A 222 20.23 8.12 3.09
C LEU A 222 20.24 6.61 3.23
N SER A 223 19.27 5.93 2.60
CA SER A 223 19.16 4.47 2.56
C SER A 223 18.43 4.02 1.31
N SER A 224 18.24 2.70 1.15
CA SER A 224 17.50 2.16 0.02
C SER A 224 16.06 2.69 -0.06
N LYS A 225 15.44 3.12 1.05
CA LYS A 225 14.05 3.65 1.08
C LYS A 225 13.93 5.05 1.70
N GLU A 226 15.04 5.78 1.89
CA GLU A 226 15.01 7.12 2.47
C GLU A 226 15.89 8.10 1.69
N VAL A 227 15.35 9.28 1.44
CA VAL A 227 16.06 10.38 0.77
C VAL A 227 15.96 11.66 1.60
N LEU A 228 17.02 12.47 1.52
CA LEU A 228 17.17 13.75 2.22
C LEU A 228 17.16 14.89 1.20
N PHE A 229 16.24 15.84 1.40
CA PHE A 229 16.26 17.16 0.76
C PHE A 229 16.79 18.19 1.76
N TYR A 230 17.42 19.23 1.26
CA TYR A 230 17.63 20.45 2.03
C TYR A 230 16.98 21.63 1.31
N TYR A 231 16.37 22.51 2.08
CA TYR A 231 15.76 23.75 1.63
C TYR A 231 16.21 24.90 2.52
N ILE A 232 16.43 26.07 1.94
CA ILE A 232 16.75 27.30 2.69
C ILE A 232 15.53 28.21 2.60
N VAL A 233 14.99 28.63 3.74
CA VAL A 233 13.83 29.53 3.80
C VAL A 233 14.22 30.88 3.18
N PRO A 234 13.60 31.31 2.06
CA PRO A 234 13.98 32.54 1.36
C PRO A 234 13.71 33.78 2.22
N VAL A 235 14.72 34.64 2.31
CA VAL A 235 14.67 35.90 3.06
C VAL A 235 13.73 36.89 2.35
N GLY A 236 12.79 37.47 3.08
CA GLY A 236 11.87 38.51 2.60
C GLY A 236 10.57 38.02 1.96
N SER A 237 10.13 36.79 2.20
CA SER A 237 8.98 36.21 1.49
C SER A 237 7.70 36.03 2.30
N ARG A 238 7.70 36.09 3.66
CA ARG A 238 6.44 35.89 4.45
C ARG A 238 6.40 36.58 5.83
N PRO A 239 5.19 36.85 6.37
CA PRO A 239 5.00 37.28 7.76
C PRO A 239 5.31 36.15 8.76
N ILE A 240 5.89 36.53 9.90
CA ILE A 240 6.22 35.67 11.05
C ILE A 240 4.98 34.88 11.51
N GLY A 241 5.07 33.55 11.62
CA GLY A 241 4.03 32.68 12.22
C GLY A 241 3.11 31.91 11.26
N TRP A 242 3.41 31.86 9.96
CA TRP A 242 2.63 31.03 9.02
C TRP A 242 3.06 29.56 9.07
N PRO A 243 2.12 28.60 9.22
CA PRO A 243 2.45 27.18 9.15
C PRO A 243 2.97 26.83 7.74
N ILE A 244 4.09 26.12 7.68
CA ILE A 244 4.55 25.47 6.45
C ILE A 244 3.55 24.35 6.15
N PRO A 245 2.84 24.36 5.00
CA PRO A 245 1.99 23.24 4.62
C PRO A 245 2.80 21.95 4.58
N ALA A 246 2.19 20.81 4.89
CA ALA A 246 2.83 19.52 4.68
C ALA A 246 3.32 19.45 3.22
N PRO A 247 4.63 19.28 2.96
CA PRO A 247 5.17 19.29 1.61
C PRO A 247 4.39 18.32 0.73
N GLN A 248 3.83 18.84 -0.36
CA GLN A 248 3.14 18.00 -1.35
C GLN A 248 4.19 17.59 -2.37
N LEU A 249 4.41 16.28 -2.52
CA LEU A 249 5.45 15.80 -3.41
C LEU A 249 4.81 15.31 -4.70
N SER A 250 5.16 15.93 -5.83
CA SER A 250 4.76 15.45 -7.15
C SER A 250 5.93 14.75 -7.82
N THR A 251 5.66 13.71 -8.60
CA THR A 251 6.65 13.09 -9.47
C THR A 251 6.52 13.69 -10.86
N ARG A 252 7.55 14.39 -11.36
CA ARG A 252 7.67 14.70 -12.79
C ARG A 252 8.60 13.69 -13.45
N THR A 253 8.11 13.01 -14.46
CA THR A 253 8.94 12.25 -15.39
C THR A 253 9.81 13.24 -16.18
N ALA A 254 11.10 12.94 -16.31
CA ALA A 254 11.95 13.64 -17.26
C ALA A 254 11.43 13.32 -18.68
N GLY A 255 10.70 14.25 -19.29
CA GLY A 255 10.16 14.06 -20.65
C GLY A 255 8.80 14.68 -20.97
N SER A 256 8.20 15.50 -20.10
CA SER A 256 7.07 16.38 -20.45
C SER A 256 7.38 17.85 -20.15
#